data_AF-A0A954A285-F1
#
_entry.id   AF-A0A954A285-F1
#
_cell.length_a   1.000
_cell.length_b   1.000
_cell.length_c   1.000
_cell.angle_alpha   90.00
_cell.angle_beta   90.00
_cell.angle_gamma   90.00
#
_symmetry.space_group_name_H-M   'P 1'
#
loop_
_entity.id
_entity.type
_entity.pdbx_description
1 polymer ?
#
loop_
_entity_poly.entity_id
_entity_poly.type
_entity_poly.pdbx_seq_one_letter_code
_entity_poly.pdbx_strand_id
1 'polypeptide(L)'
;VSSPAPAGTRYGIGCWLDRRGPNGEVLQISSPGAFGYTPWIDLERGVVGVVMVDYVNSLIQNDVWALQASSRAELPFLGAACYGVGTALCGTRMRLLTNEIPAVGSPSFAFTGEGAPPGADGMLLVSAGSSVLGWPLLGVRIHVAPPVPVLLAVRADAAGRLVLPAPIPAGTRGAEVFTQVLWAATPTCGATGATGASSGLAVTVQ
;
A
#
# COMPACT_ATOMS: atom_id res chain seq x y z
N VAL A 1 7.39 3.21 -37.09
CA VAL A 1 7.73 4.25 -36.10
C VAL A 1 8.07 3.53 -34.80
N SER A 2 9.33 3.51 -34.38
CA SER A 2 9.77 2.85 -33.14
C SER A 2 9.52 3.78 -31.96
N SER A 3 8.37 3.63 -31.32
CA SER A 3 8.09 4.32 -30.06
C SER A 3 8.87 3.65 -28.92
N PRO A 4 9.54 4.41 -28.04
CA PRO A 4 10.14 3.89 -26.80
C PRO A 4 9.11 3.67 -25.69
N ALA A 5 7.81 3.80 -25.98
CA ALA A 5 6.70 3.49 -25.09
C ALA A 5 5.81 2.39 -25.73
N PRO A 6 5.04 1.63 -24.93
CA PRO A 6 4.22 0.55 -25.46
C PRO A 6 3.19 1.08 -26.48
N ALA A 7 2.75 0.20 -27.37
CA ALA A 7 1.72 0.52 -28.33
C ALA A 7 0.42 0.96 -27.62
N GLY A 8 -0.19 2.06 -28.05
CA GLY A 8 -1.44 2.58 -27.50
C GLY A 8 -1.28 3.57 -26.34
N THR A 9 -0.06 3.79 -25.83
CA THR A 9 0.20 4.83 -24.83
C THR A 9 0.01 6.21 -25.43
N ARG A 10 -0.73 7.07 -24.73
CA ARG A 10 -0.96 8.46 -25.16
C ARG A 10 0.22 9.35 -24.80
N TYR A 11 0.34 10.47 -25.50
CA TYR A 11 1.40 11.45 -25.26
C TYR A 11 0.80 12.73 -24.68
N GLY A 12 1.42 13.23 -23.62
CA GLY A 12 1.12 14.53 -23.00
C GLY A 12 2.11 15.61 -23.46
N ILE A 13 2.43 16.54 -22.56
CA ILE A 13 3.47 17.55 -22.82
C ILE A 13 4.83 16.94 -22.43
N GLY A 14 5.56 16.44 -23.43
CA GLY A 14 6.93 15.92 -23.26
C GLY A 14 7.04 14.58 -22.51
N CYS A 15 5.93 13.88 -22.26
CA CYS A 15 5.91 12.62 -21.53
C CYS A 15 4.81 11.68 -22.02
N TRP A 16 4.98 10.40 -21.76
CA TRP A 16 4.01 9.35 -22.02
C TRP A 16 3.03 9.22 -20.85
N LEU A 17 1.74 9.03 -21.17
CA LEU A 17 0.66 8.82 -20.20
C LEU A 17 0.46 7.33 -19.96
N ASP A 18 1.35 6.72 -19.18
CA ASP A 18 1.43 5.27 -18.98
C ASP A 18 0.15 4.68 -18.39
N ARG A 19 -0.43 5.35 -17.39
CA ARG A 19 -1.65 4.91 -16.71
C ARG A 19 -2.63 6.05 -16.61
N ARG A 20 -3.90 5.72 -16.87
CA ARG A 20 -5.04 6.63 -16.73
C ARG A 20 -6.14 5.94 -15.97
N GLY A 21 -6.84 6.70 -15.15
CA GLY A 21 -7.98 6.20 -14.41
C GLY A 21 -9.24 6.16 -15.28
N PRO A 22 -10.36 5.69 -14.71
CA PRO A 22 -11.61 5.51 -15.43
C PRO A 22 -12.19 6.82 -15.98
N ASN A 23 -11.87 7.96 -15.34
CA ASN A 23 -12.35 9.29 -15.78
C ASN A 23 -11.33 10.00 -16.70
N GLY A 24 -10.27 9.30 -17.11
CA GLY A 24 -9.24 9.83 -18.00
C GLY A 24 -8.16 10.67 -17.30
N GLU A 25 -8.22 10.79 -15.97
CA GLU A 25 -7.17 11.38 -15.15
C GLU A 25 -5.86 10.61 -15.32
N VAL A 26 -4.74 11.33 -15.31
CA VAL A 26 -3.42 10.73 -15.43
C VAL A 26 -2.98 10.22 -14.07
N LEU A 27 -2.64 8.93 -13.99
CA LEU A 27 -2.21 8.27 -12.76
C LEU A 27 -0.70 8.05 -12.73
N GLN A 28 -0.10 7.85 -13.91
CA GLN A 28 1.34 7.70 -14.05
C GLN A 28 1.80 8.26 -15.40
N ILE A 29 2.96 8.92 -15.38
CA ILE A 29 3.67 9.35 -16.58
C ILE A 29 5.12 8.87 -16.57
N SER A 30 5.70 8.68 -17.76
CA SER A 30 7.12 8.40 -17.93
C SER A 30 7.73 9.11 -19.14
N SER A 31 9.05 9.10 -19.22
CA SER A 31 9.77 9.59 -20.41
C SER A 31 10.98 8.71 -20.74
N PRO A 32 10.77 7.43 -21.11
CA PRO A 32 11.84 6.52 -21.53
C PRO A 32 12.70 7.13 -22.65
N GLY A 33 13.98 7.30 -22.35
CA GLY A 33 15.03 7.61 -23.32
C GLY A 33 15.52 6.34 -24.01
N ALA A 34 16.05 6.48 -25.23
CA ALA A 34 16.50 5.35 -26.05
C ALA A 34 17.61 4.52 -25.39
N PHE A 35 18.41 5.13 -24.52
CA PHE A 35 19.61 4.54 -23.90
C PHE A 35 19.41 4.29 -22.40
N GLY A 36 18.27 3.70 -22.03
CA GLY A 36 18.11 3.09 -20.70
C GLY A 36 17.81 4.06 -19.55
N TYR A 37 17.79 5.36 -19.79
CA TYR A 37 17.28 6.35 -18.84
C TYR A 37 15.75 6.41 -18.90
N THR A 38 15.06 5.96 -17.86
CA THR A 38 13.59 5.95 -17.79
C THR A 38 13.09 6.55 -16.47
N PRO A 39 12.73 7.84 -16.44
CA PRO A 39 12.06 8.47 -15.31
C PRO A 39 10.55 8.16 -15.36
N TRP A 40 9.92 8.09 -14.19
CA TRP A 40 8.46 8.07 -14.08
C TRP A 40 7.99 8.83 -12.83
N ILE A 41 6.72 9.26 -12.87
CA ILE A 41 5.99 9.85 -11.76
C ILE A 41 4.72 9.05 -11.58
N ASP A 42 4.52 8.46 -10.40
CA ASP A 42 3.28 7.82 -9.96
C ASP A 42 2.53 8.81 -9.05
N LEU A 43 1.48 9.41 -9.61
CA LEU A 43 0.67 10.43 -8.94
C LEU A 43 -0.25 9.82 -7.89
N GLU A 44 -0.63 8.55 -8.04
CA GLU A 44 -1.47 7.85 -7.07
C GLU A 44 -0.72 7.57 -5.77
N ARG A 45 0.60 7.41 -5.83
CA ARG A 45 1.46 7.07 -4.69
C ARG A 45 2.35 8.24 -4.24
N GLY A 46 2.35 9.34 -5.00
CA GLY A 46 3.22 10.49 -4.74
C GLY A 46 4.71 10.14 -4.85
N VAL A 47 5.09 9.23 -5.75
CA VAL A 47 6.48 8.76 -5.90
C VAL A 47 7.03 9.10 -7.28
N VAL A 48 8.28 9.54 -7.29
CA VAL A 48 9.09 9.69 -8.50
C VAL A 48 10.17 8.63 -8.50
N GLY A 49 10.51 8.11 -9.67
CA GLY A 49 11.57 7.13 -9.82
C GLY A 49 12.34 7.32 -11.12
N VAL A 50 13.58 6.83 -11.12
CA VAL A 50 14.44 6.80 -12.30
C VAL A 50 15.14 5.46 -12.32
N VAL A 51 15.01 4.73 -13.43
CA VAL A 51 15.96 3.68 -13.80
C VAL A 51 16.97 4.30 -14.74
N MET A 52 18.25 4.12 -14.44
CA MET A 52 19.34 4.53 -15.30
C MET A 52 20.29 3.35 -15.47
N VAL A 53 20.41 2.88 -16.70
CA VAL A 53 21.39 1.89 -17.11
C VAL A 53 22.13 2.40 -18.32
N ASP A 54 23.38 1.97 -18.51
CA ASP A 54 24.12 2.21 -19.74
C ASP A 54 23.78 1.12 -20.76
N TYR A 55 22.58 1.20 -21.34
CA TYR A 55 22.07 0.16 -22.24
C TYR A 55 20.90 0.62 -23.12
N VAL A 56 20.48 -0.17 -24.10
CA VAL A 56 19.34 0.17 -24.97
C VAL A 56 17.99 -0.12 -24.30
N ASN A 57 17.06 0.83 -24.38
CA ASN A 57 15.75 0.76 -23.71
C ASN A 57 14.95 -0.48 -24.12
N SER A 58 14.97 -0.83 -25.41
CA SER A 58 14.21 -1.95 -25.97
C SER A 58 14.51 -3.31 -25.34
N LEU A 59 15.62 -3.45 -24.63
CA LEU A 59 15.99 -4.69 -23.94
C LEU A 59 15.58 -4.70 -22.46
N ILE A 60 15.40 -3.54 -21.82
CA ILE A 60 15.09 -3.42 -20.38
C ILE A 60 13.68 -2.92 -20.09
N GLN A 61 12.95 -2.51 -21.12
CA GLN A 61 11.66 -1.83 -20.97
C GLN A 61 10.65 -2.64 -20.16
N ASN A 62 10.58 -3.95 -20.41
CA ASN A 62 9.71 -4.87 -19.67
C ASN A 62 10.09 -4.94 -18.18
N ASP A 63 11.38 -4.93 -17.86
CA ASP A 63 11.87 -4.96 -16.48
C ASP A 63 11.57 -3.64 -15.76
N VAL A 64 11.67 -2.51 -16.46
CA VAL A 64 11.28 -1.20 -15.91
C VAL A 64 9.79 -1.17 -15.58
N TRP A 65 8.93 -1.69 -16.46
CA TRP A 65 7.50 -1.75 -16.17
C TRP A 65 7.15 -2.74 -15.06
N ALA A 66 7.86 -3.87 -14.99
CA ALA A 66 7.74 -4.81 -13.89
C ALA A 66 8.14 -4.13 -12.57
N LEU A 67 9.24 -3.39 -12.56
CA LEU A 67 9.68 -2.62 -11.39
C LEU A 67 8.64 -1.57 -10.96
N GLN A 68 8.08 -0.82 -11.90
CA GLN A 68 7.00 0.12 -11.62
C GLN A 68 5.75 -0.61 -11.08
N ALA A 69 5.42 -1.79 -11.60
CA ALA A 69 4.30 -2.59 -11.07
C ALA A 69 4.56 -3.10 -9.66
N SER A 70 5.77 -3.58 -9.39
CA SER A 70 6.19 -4.03 -8.06
C SER A 70 6.20 -2.88 -7.07
N SER A 71 6.74 -1.70 -7.42
CA SER A 71 6.69 -0.53 -6.54
C SER A 71 5.25 -0.15 -6.22
N ARG A 72 4.34 -0.29 -7.19
CA ARG A 72 2.91 -0.03 -6.97
C ARG A 72 2.24 -1.00 -6.00
N ALA A 73 2.63 -2.27 -6.02
CA ALA A 73 2.12 -3.26 -5.08
C ALA A 73 2.69 -3.06 -3.66
N GLU A 74 3.87 -2.44 -3.56
CA GLU A 74 4.57 -2.27 -2.28
C GLU A 74 4.26 -0.94 -1.56
N LEU A 75 4.01 0.11 -2.32
CA LEU A 75 3.85 1.46 -1.79
C LEU A 75 2.38 1.80 -1.52
N PRO A 76 2.09 2.46 -0.38
CA PRO A 76 0.76 2.96 -0.08
C PRO A 76 0.34 4.07 -1.06
N PHE A 77 -0.97 4.29 -1.20
CA PHE A 77 -1.49 5.44 -1.93
C PHE A 77 -1.12 6.75 -1.24
N LEU A 78 -1.12 7.83 -2.00
CA LEU A 78 -0.96 9.19 -1.50
C LEU A 78 -1.96 9.44 -0.36
N GLY A 79 -1.49 10.01 0.74
CA GLY A 79 -2.29 10.16 1.96
C GLY A 79 -2.26 8.94 2.88
N ALA A 80 -1.53 7.88 2.54
CA ALA A 80 -1.24 6.77 3.44
C ALA A 80 0.27 6.52 3.56
N ALA A 81 0.74 6.18 4.76
CA ALA A 81 2.16 5.92 5.02
C ALA A 81 2.35 4.82 6.05
N CYS A 82 3.14 3.80 5.69
CA CYS A 82 3.53 2.76 6.63
C CYS A 82 4.57 3.30 7.62
N TYR A 83 4.45 2.96 8.90
CA TYR A 83 5.41 3.31 9.94
C TYR A 83 5.61 2.15 10.93
N GLY A 84 6.77 2.14 11.60
CA GLY A 84 7.13 1.04 12.49
C GLY A 84 7.37 -0.30 11.76
N VAL A 85 7.71 -1.33 12.52
CA VAL A 85 8.05 -2.66 12.00
C VAL A 85 7.09 -3.67 12.59
N GLY A 86 6.23 -4.23 11.73
CA GLY A 86 5.32 -5.31 12.11
C GLY A 86 6.05 -6.56 12.63
N THR A 87 5.33 -7.37 13.38
CA THR A 87 5.82 -8.66 13.91
C THR A 87 5.29 -9.78 13.03
N ALA A 88 6.17 -10.54 12.39
CA ALA A 88 5.79 -11.64 11.49
C ALA A 88 5.02 -12.76 12.21
N LEU A 89 4.22 -13.51 11.46
CA LEU A 89 3.43 -14.64 11.93
C LEU A 89 3.47 -15.73 10.85
N CYS A 90 3.73 -16.98 11.23
CA CYS A 90 3.84 -18.10 10.29
C CYS A 90 4.90 -17.89 9.18
N GLY A 91 5.95 -17.13 9.48
CA GLY A 91 7.02 -16.80 8.54
C GLY A 91 6.66 -15.74 7.50
N THR A 92 5.43 -15.21 7.51
CA THR A 92 5.00 -14.15 6.58
C THR A 92 4.95 -12.80 7.27
N ARG A 93 5.26 -11.75 6.50
CA ARG A 93 5.09 -10.36 6.93
C ARG A 93 3.66 -9.93 6.61
N MET A 94 2.93 -9.49 7.63
CA MET A 94 1.60 -8.91 7.44
C MET A 94 1.71 -7.46 7.01
N ARG A 95 0.82 -7.05 6.12
CA ARG A 95 0.72 -5.69 5.59
C ARG A 95 -0.70 -5.15 5.80
N LEU A 96 -0.79 -3.85 6.01
CA LEU A 96 -2.03 -3.10 6.02
C LEU A 96 -1.82 -1.89 5.10
N LEU A 97 -2.72 -1.69 4.15
CA LEU A 97 -2.68 -0.66 3.13
C LEU A 97 -4.11 -0.10 2.92
N THR A 98 -4.25 0.79 1.95
CA THR A 98 -5.53 1.27 1.45
C THR A 98 -5.75 0.78 0.02
N ASN A 99 -7.01 0.64 -0.41
CA ASN A 99 -7.34 0.27 -1.79
C ASN A 99 -7.28 1.45 -2.77
N GLU A 100 -7.32 2.68 -2.27
CA GLU A 100 -7.28 3.92 -3.05
C GLU A 100 -6.74 5.08 -2.20
N ILE A 101 -6.63 6.26 -2.82
CA ILE A 101 -6.35 7.52 -2.13
C ILE A 101 -7.50 7.77 -1.12
N PRO A 102 -7.21 8.06 0.17
CA PRO A 102 -8.22 8.40 1.17
C PRO A 102 -8.82 9.79 0.89
N ALA A 103 -9.64 9.90 -0.14
CA ALA A 103 -10.27 11.15 -0.53
C ALA A 103 -11.57 11.40 0.26
N VAL A 104 -11.84 12.66 0.61
CA VAL A 104 -13.10 13.06 1.24
C VAL A 104 -14.30 12.56 0.43
N GLY A 105 -15.26 11.94 1.11
CA GLY A 105 -16.49 11.48 0.48
C GLY A 105 -16.33 10.17 -0.31
N SER A 106 -15.17 9.49 -0.24
CA SER A 106 -14.99 8.25 -0.99
C SER A 106 -15.83 7.11 -0.39
N PRO A 107 -16.83 6.58 -1.12
CA PRO A 107 -17.67 5.49 -0.63
C PRO A 107 -16.98 4.12 -0.76
N SER A 108 -15.98 4.01 -1.63
CA SER A 108 -15.24 2.78 -1.92
C SER A 108 -14.02 2.57 -1.03
N PHE A 109 -13.69 3.54 -0.17
CA PHE A 109 -12.47 3.46 0.63
C PHE A 109 -12.51 2.27 1.56
N ALA A 110 -11.43 1.51 1.58
CA ALA A 110 -11.26 0.33 2.39
C ALA A 110 -9.80 0.17 2.84
N PHE A 111 -9.64 -0.36 4.04
CA PHE A 111 -8.37 -0.91 4.47
C PHE A 111 -8.19 -2.29 3.84
N THR A 112 -7.01 -2.56 3.30
CA THR A 112 -6.64 -3.85 2.72
C THR A 112 -5.50 -4.46 3.52
N GLY A 113 -5.65 -5.73 3.88
CA GLY A 113 -4.64 -6.49 4.60
C GLY A 113 -4.14 -7.67 3.78
N GLU A 114 -2.85 -7.99 3.92
CA GLU A 114 -2.23 -9.12 3.25
C GLU A 114 -1.27 -9.87 4.18
N GLY A 115 -1.03 -11.15 3.87
CA GLY A 115 -0.04 -11.98 4.56
C GLY A 115 -0.50 -12.53 5.91
N ALA A 116 -1.80 -12.45 6.22
CA ALA A 116 -2.38 -13.11 7.38
C ALA A 116 -2.50 -14.62 7.13
N PRO A 117 -2.55 -15.46 8.17
CA PRO A 117 -2.85 -16.87 7.98
C PRO A 117 -4.27 -17.05 7.40
N PRO A 118 -4.48 -18.00 6.48
CA PRO A 118 -5.80 -18.25 5.90
C PRO A 118 -6.88 -18.47 6.95
N GLY A 119 -7.96 -17.69 6.90
CA GLY A 119 -9.08 -17.80 7.83
C GLY A 119 -8.78 -17.32 9.26
N ALA A 120 -7.64 -16.66 9.51
CA ALA A 120 -7.29 -16.14 10.83
C ALA A 120 -8.26 -15.06 11.30
N ASP A 121 -8.59 -15.10 12.58
CA ASP A 121 -9.27 -14.00 13.27
C ASP A 121 -8.23 -12.95 13.71
N GLY A 122 -8.64 -11.70 13.72
CA GLY A 122 -7.77 -10.57 14.00
C GLY A 122 -8.50 -9.38 14.59
N MET A 123 -7.73 -8.34 14.87
CA MET A 123 -8.22 -7.08 15.42
C MET A 123 -7.61 -5.92 14.66
N LEU A 124 -8.42 -5.05 14.08
CA LEU A 124 -7.97 -3.74 13.62
C LEU A 124 -8.04 -2.75 14.78
N LEU A 125 -6.91 -2.12 15.06
CA LEU A 125 -6.79 -1.01 15.98
C LEU A 125 -6.87 0.29 15.20
N VAL A 126 -7.61 1.27 15.72
CA VAL A 126 -7.61 2.64 15.19
C VAL A 126 -7.39 3.62 16.35
N SER A 127 -6.48 4.57 16.14
CA SER A 127 -6.13 5.62 17.09
C SER A 127 -5.93 6.96 16.39
N ALA A 128 -5.95 8.04 17.17
CA ALA A 128 -5.59 9.38 16.76
C ALA A 128 -4.07 9.67 16.92
N GLY A 129 -3.29 8.70 17.41
CA GLY A 129 -1.83 8.85 17.54
C GLY A 129 -1.05 7.61 17.12
N SER A 130 0.24 7.80 16.84
CA SER A 130 1.20 6.75 16.52
C SER A 130 2.30 6.62 17.59
N SER A 131 2.93 5.45 17.59
CA SER A 131 4.14 5.10 18.34
C SER A 131 5.09 4.36 17.40
N VAL A 132 6.06 5.08 16.83
CA VAL A 132 7.00 4.53 15.84
C VAL A 132 7.84 3.39 16.42
N LEU A 133 8.32 3.54 17.65
CA LEU A 133 9.04 2.47 18.36
C LEU A 133 8.11 1.30 18.71
N GLY A 134 6.83 1.60 18.90
CA GLY A 134 5.81 0.69 19.36
C GLY A 134 5.99 0.29 20.83
N TRP A 135 4.95 -0.30 21.40
CA TRP A 135 4.95 -0.84 22.75
C TRP A 135 4.62 -2.34 22.71
N PRO A 136 5.25 -3.16 23.58
CA PRO A 136 5.07 -4.60 23.55
C PRO A 136 3.70 -4.99 24.12
N LEU A 137 2.98 -5.86 23.41
CA LEU A 137 1.74 -6.48 23.89
C LEU A 137 1.63 -7.88 23.28
N LEU A 138 1.40 -8.92 24.10
CA LEU A 138 1.18 -10.29 23.61
C LEU A 138 2.25 -10.79 22.62
N GLY A 139 3.51 -10.41 22.82
CA GLY A 139 4.63 -10.82 21.96
C GLY A 139 4.73 -10.08 20.63
N VAL A 140 3.89 -9.08 20.37
CA VAL A 140 3.97 -8.20 19.18
C VAL A 140 4.24 -6.76 19.56
N ARG A 141 4.68 -5.95 18.59
CA ARG A 141 4.78 -4.49 18.72
C ARG A 141 3.52 -3.80 18.25
N ILE A 142 2.94 -3.00 19.14
CA ILE A 142 1.80 -2.16 18.83
C ILE A 142 2.27 -0.75 18.52
N HIS A 143 1.95 -0.30 17.31
CA HIS A 143 2.40 0.97 16.75
C HIS A 143 1.35 2.07 16.83
N VAL A 144 0.09 1.77 17.14
CA VAL A 144 -0.90 2.80 17.46
C VAL A 144 -0.68 3.29 18.90
N ALA A 145 -0.82 4.60 19.14
CA ALA A 145 -0.70 5.16 20.48
C ALA A 145 -1.97 4.90 21.30
N PRO A 146 -1.87 4.59 22.60
CA PRO A 146 -3.02 4.61 23.48
C PRO A 146 -3.51 6.06 23.73
N PRO A 147 -4.81 6.27 24.01
CA PRO A 147 -5.87 5.25 24.01
C PRO A 147 -6.17 4.76 22.59
N VAL A 148 -6.60 3.50 22.47
CA VAL A 148 -7.07 2.91 21.21
C VAL A 148 -8.60 2.93 21.24
N PRO A 149 -9.25 4.01 20.77
CA PRO A 149 -10.69 4.19 20.93
C PRO A 149 -11.52 3.19 20.12
N VAL A 150 -10.98 2.62 19.04
CA VAL A 150 -11.72 1.70 18.18
C VAL A 150 -10.95 0.39 18.01
N LEU A 151 -11.65 -0.70 18.29
CA LEU A 151 -11.22 -2.08 18.13
C LEU A 151 -12.27 -2.79 17.28
N LEU A 152 -11.89 -3.22 16.08
CA LEU A 152 -12.79 -3.94 15.17
C LEU A 152 -12.29 -5.36 14.98
N ALA A 153 -13.14 -6.33 15.29
CA ALA A 153 -12.87 -7.71 14.95
C ALA A 153 -12.86 -7.86 13.42
N VAL A 154 -11.83 -8.51 12.90
CA VAL A 154 -11.65 -8.74 11.47
C VAL A 154 -11.28 -10.20 11.24
N ARG A 155 -11.49 -10.69 10.01
CA ARG A 155 -11.15 -12.05 9.63
C ARG A 155 -10.50 -12.05 8.25
N ALA A 156 -9.42 -12.79 8.12
CA ALA A 156 -8.76 -13.01 6.84
C ALA A 156 -9.57 -14.03 6.01
N ASP A 157 -9.59 -13.84 4.69
CA ASP A 157 -10.15 -14.81 3.76
C ASP A 157 -9.25 -16.06 3.60
N ALA A 158 -9.64 -16.97 2.71
CA ALA A 158 -8.87 -18.18 2.43
C ALA A 158 -7.50 -17.91 1.79
N ALA A 159 -7.27 -16.72 1.23
CA ALA A 159 -6.00 -16.29 0.67
C ALA A 159 -5.14 -15.49 1.68
N GLY A 160 -5.60 -15.34 2.93
CA GLY A 160 -4.89 -14.55 3.93
C GLY A 160 -5.01 -13.03 3.72
N ARG A 161 -6.08 -12.60 3.04
CA ARG A 161 -6.36 -11.19 2.75
C ARG A 161 -7.51 -10.66 3.59
N LEU A 162 -7.49 -9.36 3.83
CA LEU A 162 -8.56 -8.61 4.48
C LEU A 162 -8.97 -7.47 3.55
N VAL A 163 -10.28 -7.26 3.41
CA VAL A 163 -10.84 -6.02 2.88
C VAL A 163 -11.87 -5.53 3.88
N LEU A 164 -11.60 -4.38 4.50
CA LEU A 164 -12.51 -3.76 5.46
C LEU A 164 -12.99 -2.42 4.90
N PRO A 165 -14.26 -2.35 4.43
CA PRO A 165 -14.85 -1.08 4.00
C PRO A 165 -14.83 -0.06 5.13
N ALA A 166 -14.37 1.15 4.82
CA ALA A 166 -14.32 2.28 5.74
C ALA A 166 -14.65 3.58 5.00
N PRO A 167 -15.89 3.75 4.47
CA PRO A 167 -16.26 4.92 3.68
C PRO A 167 -15.86 6.23 4.36
N ILE A 168 -15.24 7.14 3.61
CA ILE A 168 -14.74 8.41 4.16
C ILE A 168 -15.87 9.43 4.11
N PRO A 169 -16.35 9.96 5.27
CA PRO A 169 -17.40 10.96 5.28
C PRO A 169 -16.94 12.29 4.66
N ALA A 170 -17.90 13.07 4.17
CA ALA A 170 -17.66 14.46 3.79
C ALA A 170 -17.14 15.29 4.98
N GLY A 171 -16.31 16.30 4.73
CA GLY A 171 -15.84 17.24 5.75
C GLY A 171 -14.68 16.73 6.63
N THR A 172 -14.08 15.60 6.28
CA THR A 172 -12.96 14.98 7.03
C THR A 172 -11.58 15.33 6.48
N ARG A 173 -11.47 16.31 5.56
CA ARG A 173 -10.19 16.71 4.96
C ARG A 173 -9.14 17.02 6.02
N GLY A 174 -7.94 16.47 5.87
CA GLY A 174 -6.83 16.65 6.78
C GLY A 174 -6.95 15.85 8.09
N ALA A 175 -8.04 15.12 8.31
CA ALA A 175 -8.13 14.19 9.42
C ALA A 175 -7.07 13.11 9.26
N GLU A 176 -6.39 12.80 10.35
CA GLU A 176 -5.37 11.77 10.40
C GLU A 176 -5.82 10.66 11.35
N VAL A 177 -5.69 9.42 10.89
CA VAL A 177 -5.92 8.22 11.69
C VAL A 177 -4.76 7.26 11.57
N PHE A 178 -4.50 6.54 12.65
CA PHE A 178 -3.42 5.58 12.74
C PHE A 178 -4.02 4.21 12.98
N THR A 179 -3.70 3.27 12.10
CA THR A 179 -4.26 1.92 12.14
C THR A 179 -3.17 0.87 12.19
N GLN A 180 -3.53 -0.28 12.75
CA GLN A 180 -2.70 -1.47 12.74
C GLN A 180 -3.60 -2.69 12.89
N VAL A 181 -3.36 -3.73 12.11
CA VAL A 181 -4.05 -5.02 12.29
C VAL A 181 -3.16 -6.04 13.00
N LEU A 182 -3.76 -6.76 13.94
CA LEU A 182 -3.20 -7.93 14.61
C LEU A 182 -3.93 -9.18 14.13
N TRP A 183 -3.22 -10.30 14.10
CA TRP A 183 -3.75 -11.58 13.69
C TRP A 183 -3.40 -12.66 14.71
N ALA A 184 -4.37 -13.52 15.02
CA ALA A 184 -4.11 -14.74 15.77
C ALA A 184 -3.49 -15.80 14.87
N ALA A 185 -2.61 -16.62 15.45
CA ALA A 185 -2.12 -17.82 14.78
C ALA A 185 -3.27 -18.80 14.50
N THR A 186 -3.22 -19.48 13.37
CA THR A 186 -4.09 -20.61 13.05
C THR A 186 -3.35 -21.93 13.29
N PRO A 187 -4.04 -23.08 13.43
CA PRO A 187 -3.38 -24.38 13.59
C PRO A 187 -2.41 -24.74 12.44
N THR A 188 -2.59 -24.15 11.27
CA THR A 188 -1.74 -24.34 10.08
C THR A 188 -0.37 -23.67 10.19
N CYS A 189 -0.16 -22.81 11.19
CA CYS A 189 1.06 -22.00 11.33
C CYS A 189 2.22 -22.65 12.08
N GLY A 190 2.04 -23.87 12.60
CA GLY A 190 3.01 -24.49 13.49
C GLY A 190 3.20 -23.73 14.81
N ALA A 191 4.27 -24.01 15.54
CA ALA A 191 4.53 -23.46 16.88
C ALA A 191 5.05 -22.00 16.91
N THR A 192 5.11 -21.31 15.77
CA THR A 192 5.84 -20.04 15.64
C THR A 192 4.93 -18.83 15.90
N GLY A 193 4.88 -18.41 17.17
CA GLY A 193 4.20 -17.18 17.61
C GLY A 193 2.67 -17.34 17.71
N ALA A 194 2.07 -16.83 18.80
CA ALA A 194 0.63 -16.87 18.99
C ALA A 194 -0.10 -15.71 18.28
N THR A 195 0.61 -14.62 18.00
CA THR A 195 0.04 -13.38 17.46
C THR A 195 1.05 -12.72 16.52
N GLY A 196 0.53 -12.14 15.45
CA GLY A 196 1.25 -11.33 14.49
C GLY A 196 0.69 -9.92 14.43
N ALA A 197 1.48 -8.97 13.95
CA ALA A 197 1.01 -7.62 13.72
C ALA A 197 1.60 -7.05 12.42
N SER A 198 0.77 -6.32 11.68
CA SER A 198 1.24 -5.46 10.58
C SER A 198 2.13 -4.31 11.11
N SER A 199 2.86 -3.65 10.21
CA SER A 199 3.35 -2.29 10.50
C SER A 199 2.16 -1.35 10.75
N GLY A 200 2.38 -0.24 11.44
CA GLY A 200 1.37 0.82 11.53
C GLY A 200 1.13 1.46 10.17
N LEU A 201 -0.09 1.92 9.92
CA LEU A 201 -0.49 2.67 8.74
C LEU A 201 -1.09 4.01 9.20
N ALA A 202 -0.44 5.10 8.82
CA ALA A 202 -0.97 6.45 8.99
C ALA A 202 -1.80 6.77 7.75
N VAL A 203 -3.00 7.32 7.94
CA VAL A 203 -3.88 7.72 6.86
C VAL A 203 -4.33 9.15 7.11
N THR A 204 -3.98 10.05 6.19
CA THR A 204 -4.40 11.44 6.14
C THR A 204 -5.40 11.61 5.01
N VAL A 205 -6.62 12.03 5.35
CA VAL A 205 -7.67 12.26 4.36
C VAL A 205 -7.33 13.46 3.48
N GLN A 206 -7.37 13.26 2.15
CA GLN A 206 -7.07 14.25 1.11
C GLN A 206 -8.30 15.05 0.68
#